data_AF-A0A353FC25-F1
#
_entry.id   AF-A0A353FC25-F1
#
_cell.length_a   1.000
_cell.length_b   1.000
_cell.length_c   1.000
_cell.angle_alpha   90.00
_cell.angle_beta   90.00
_cell.angle_gamma   90.00
#
_symmetry.space_group_name_H-M   'P 1'
#
loop_
_entity.id
_entity.type
_entity.pdbx_description
1 polymer ?
#
loop_
_entity_poly.entity_id
_entity_poly.type
_entity_poly.pdbx_seq_one_letter_code
_entity_poly.pdbx_strand_id
1 'polypeptide(L)'
;KHIERLQKVVNLAVKLDHISKDPFKMYQRHMEKPKQVYLTAEELQAIAAIELNNEGHQLVRDLFVFGCYTGLAYVDLQALHPEDIVIGLDRMLWISNVRRKSGQPFKVPLLPVAHEIFFKYQNDPRSLKRNACFPKFSAQKINSYLKDIATEAGIPKNLTYYAARHTFATTVTLSNGVPIESVSKMLGHSKLTTTQIYAKVVDVKLSSDMMLLKNKLSGSAEEAKKSI
;
A
#
# COMPACT_ATOMS: atom_id res chain seq x y z
N LYS A 1 -2.63 -1.93 23.92
CA LYS A 1 -1.19 -2.31 23.87
C LYS A 1 -0.63 -2.76 25.22
N HIS A 2 -0.65 -1.93 26.27
CA HIS A 2 -0.11 -2.33 27.59
C HIS A 2 -0.95 -3.44 28.25
N ILE A 3 -2.28 -3.27 28.30
CA ILE A 3 -3.19 -4.30 28.84
C ILE A 3 -3.08 -5.63 28.07
N GLU A 4 -2.94 -5.63 26.74
CA GLU A 4 -2.76 -6.87 25.95
C GLU A 4 -1.49 -7.64 26.33
N ARG A 5 -0.39 -6.92 26.58
CA ARG A 5 0.87 -7.54 26.98
C ARG A 5 0.73 -8.13 28.38
N LEU A 6 0.09 -7.40 29.29
CA LEU A 6 -0.18 -7.88 30.64
C LEU A 6 -1.12 -9.09 30.63
N GLN A 7 -2.20 -9.06 29.85
CA GLN A 7 -3.10 -10.20 29.63
C GLN A 7 -2.36 -11.42 29.12
N LYS A 8 -1.42 -11.28 28.19
CA LYS A 8 -0.61 -12.43 27.72
C LYS A 8 0.22 -13.06 28.83
N VAL A 9 0.86 -12.23 29.66
CA VAL A 9 1.65 -12.70 30.80
C VAL A 9 0.73 -13.37 31.85
N VAL A 10 -0.41 -12.77 32.15
CA VAL A 10 -1.38 -13.30 33.11
C VAL A 10 -2.01 -14.61 32.60
N ASN A 11 -2.34 -14.69 31.32
CA ASN A 11 -2.81 -15.94 30.70
C ASN A 11 -1.77 -17.05 30.78
N LEU A 12 -0.47 -16.71 30.64
CA LEU A 12 0.61 -17.69 30.84
C LEU A 12 0.69 -18.12 32.30
N ALA A 13 0.59 -17.18 33.25
CA ALA A 13 0.61 -17.49 34.68
C ALA A 13 -0.58 -18.37 35.12
N VAL A 14 -1.76 -18.15 34.56
CA VAL A 14 -2.94 -19.02 34.78
C VAL A 14 -2.70 -20.41 34.19
N LYS A 15 -2.11 -20.52 32.98
CA LYS A 15 -1.79 -21.81 32.37
C LYS A 15 -0.73 -22.62 33.11
N LEU A 16 0.15 -21.94 33.85
CA LEU A 16 1.20 -22.55 34.67
C LEU A 16 0.71 -22.77 36.13
N ASP A 17 -0.57 -22.58 36.40
CA ASP A 17 -1.18 -22.69 37.73
C ASP A 17 -0.54 -21.78 38.80
N HIS A 18 0.15 -20.71 38.40
CA HIS A 18 0.67 -19.68 39.32
C HIS A 18 -0.43 -18.75 39.82
N ILE A 19 -1.54 -18.64 39.09
CA ILE A 19 -2.72 -17.83 39.46
C ILE A 19 -3.98 -18.65 39.17
N SER A 20 -4.87 -18.74 40.14
CA SER A 20 -6.08 -19.58 40.08
C SER A 20 -7.23 -19.01 39.24
N LYS A 21 -7.24 -17.70 38.98
CA LYS A 21 -8.31 -17.03 38.23
C LYS A 21 -7.73 -15.94 37.33
N ASP A 22 -8.25 -15.83 36.11
CA ASP A 22 -7.89 -14.75 35.19
C ASP A 22 -8.60 -13.43 35.58
N PRO A 23 -7.87 -12.40 36.06
CA PRO A 23 -8.43 -11.10 36.41
C PRO A 23 -8.94 -10.31 35.20
N PHE A 24 -8.61 -10.70 33.97
CA PHE A 24 -9.07 -10.05 32.75
C PHE A 24 -10.27 -10.74 32.10
N LYS A 25 -10.83 -11.78 32.71
CA LYS A 25 -11.93 -12.58 32.13
C LYS A 25 -13.15 -11.74 31.72
N MET A 26 -13.47 -10.70 32.49
CA MET A 26 -14.60 -9.80 32.23
C MET A 26 -14.20 -8.53 31.47
N TYR A 27 -12.91 -8.34 31.20
CA TYR A 27 -12.44 -7.16 30.48
C TYR A 27 -12.69 -7.33 28.98
N GLN A 28 -13.73 -6.65 28.49
CA GLN A 28 -14.00 -6.54 27.06
C GLN A 28 -13.40 -5.26 26.52
N ARG A 29 -12.49 -5.41 25.57
CA ARG A 29 -11.83 -4.27 24.96
C ARG A 29 -12.67 -3.77 23.79
N HIS A 30 -13.03 -2.49 23.84
CA HIS A 30 -13.47 -1.79 22.65
C HIS A 30 -12.26 -1.28 21.88
N MET A 31 -12.11 -1.72 20.64
CA MET A 31 -11.06 -1.26 19.72
C MET A 31 -11.73 -0.66 18.50
N GLU A 32 -11.76 0.66 18.44
CA GLU A 32 -12.08 1.31 17.19
C GLU A 32 -10.95 1.03 16.20
N LYS A 33 -11.31 0.48 15.03
CA LYS A 33 -10.35 0.33 13.95
C LYS A 33 -10.00 1.73 13.45
N PRO A 34 -8.72 2.14 13.48
CA PRO A 34 -8.35 3.45 12.95
C PRO A 34 -8.71 3.52 11.47
N LYS A 35 -9.31 4.63 11.04
CA LYS A 35 -9.63 4.88 9.63
C LYS A 35 -8.31 4.87 8.83
N GLN A 36 -8.22 4.05 7.79
CA GLN A 36 -7.06 4.07 6.90
C GLN A 36 -6.99 5.41 6.16
N VAL A 37 -5.84 6.06 6.23
CA VAL A 37 -5.54 7.26 5.44
C VAL A 37 -4.92 6.82 4.12
N TYR A 38 -5.54 7.22 3.02
CA TYR A 38 -5.06 7.04 1.65
C TYR A 38 -5.42 8.27 0.81
N LEU A 39 -4.78 8.40 -0.35
CA LEU A 39 -5.00 9.51 -1.29
C LEU A 39 -5.99 9.11 -2.37
N THR A 40 -6.90 10.02 -2.71
CA THR A 40 -7.69 9.97 -3.95
C THR A 40 -6.79 10.14 -5.18
N ALA A 41 -7.35 9.95 -6.38
CA ALA A 41 -6.59 10.11 -7.61
C ALA A 41 -6.11 11.56 -7.78
N GLU A 42 -6.98 12.51 -7.43
CA GLU A 42 -6.73 13.95 -7.50
C GLU A 42 -5.63 14.36 -6.51
N GLU A 43 -5.72 13.90 -5.26
CA GLU A 43 -4.69 14.20 -4.25
C GLU A 43 -3.34 13.54 -4.57
N LEU A 44 -3.35 12.29 -5.10
CA LEU A 44 -2.11 11.63 -5.53
C LEU A 44 -1.46 12.42 -6.67
N GLN A 45 -2.26 12.89 -7.63
CA GLN A 45 -1.75 13.71 -8.72
C GLN A 45 -1.24 15.07 -8.25
N ALA A 46 -1.93 15.71 -7.29
CA ALA A 46 -1.47 16.95 -6.69
C ALA A 46 -0.09 16.80 -6.04
N ILE A 47 0.14 15.72 -5.27
CA ILE A 47 1.48 15.43 -4.71
C ILE A 47 2.49 15.12 -5.81
N ALA A 48 2.12 14.38 -6.86
CA ALA A 48 3.06 14.02 -7.91
C ALA A 48 3.51 15.24 -8.74
N ALA A 49 2.60 16.19 -8.97
CA ALA A 49 2.83 17.35 -9.82
C ALA A 49 3.39 18.58 -9.09
N ILE A 50 3.40 18.59 -7.75
CA ILE A 50 3.86 19.76 -6.99
C ILE A 50 5.34 20.04 -7.21
N GLU A 51 5.66 21.29 -7.52
CA GLU A 51 7.04 21.77 -7.65
C GLU A 51 7.61 22.11 -6.28
N LEU A 52 8.73 21.50 -5.92
CA LEU A 52 9.35 21.65 -4.60
C LEU A 52 10.77 22.19 -4.77
N ASN A 53 11.09 23.28 -4.08
CA ASN A 53 12.39 23.94 -4.22
C ASN A 53 13.54 23.16 -3.54
N ASN A 54 13.23 22.31 -2.56
CA ASN A 54 14.21 21.58 -1.76
C ASN A 54 14.42 20.15 -2.31
N GLU A 55 15.65 19.79 -2.66
CA GLU A 55 16.00 18.44 -3.15
C GLU A 55 15.53 17.31 -2.21
N GLY A 56 15.59 17.53 -0.90
CA GLY A 56 15.13 16.57 0.09
C GLY A 56 13.61 16.37 0.04
N HIS A 57 12.84 17.44 -0.19
CA HIS A 57 11.38 17.35 -0.36
C HIS A 57 11.03 16.67 -1.69
N GLN A 58 11.73 17.02 -2.78
CA GLN A 58 11.57 16.35 -4.07
C GLN A 58 11.83 14.84 -3.96
N LEU A 59 12.92 14.45 -3.29
CA LEU A 59 13.21 13.04 -3.05
C LEU A 59 12.11 12.37 -2.23
N VAL A 60 11.65 12.99 -1.14
CA VAL A 60 10.58 12.41 -0.31
C VAL A 60 9.27 12.26 -1.08
N ARG A 61 8.90 13.25 -1.89
CA ARG A 61 7.75 13.19 -2.81
C ARG A 61 7.90 11.99 -3.74
N ASP A 62 9.03 11.88 -4.43
CA ASP A 62 9.25 10.83 -5.42
C ASP A 62 9.24 9.43 -4.77
N LEU A 63 9.89 9.26 -3.61
CA LEU A 63 9.85 7.99 -2.87
C LEU A 63 8.44 7.64 -2.40
N PHE A 64 7.66 8.63 -1.96
CA PHE A 64 6.29 8.43 -1.53
C PHE A 64 5.36 8.06 -2.71
N VAL A 65 5.49 8.77 -3.84
CA VAL A 65 4.76 8.48 -5.08
C VAL A 65 5.13 7.09 -5.61
N PHE A 66 6.42 6.74 -5.63
CA PHE A 66 6.86 5.39 -5.96
C PHE A 66 6.22 4.33 -5.05
N GLY A 67 6.14 4.60 -3.74
CA GLY A 67 5.41 3.76 -2.79
C GLY A 67 3.92 3.64 -3.10
N CYS A 68 3.27 4.72 -3.58
CA CYS A 68 1.87 4.72 -4.00
C CYS A 68 1.61 3.86 -5.23
N TYR A 69 2.61 3.71 -6.12
CA TYR A 69 2.49 2.89 -7.33
C TYR A 69 3.04 1.45 -7.18
N THR A 70 3.68 1.13 -6.05
CA THR A 70 4.29 -0.20 -5.82
C THR A 70 3.81 -0.90 -4.55
N GLY A 71 3.15 -0.17 -3.65
CA GLY A 71 2.69 -0.71 -2.36
C GLY A 71 3.81 -1.12 -1.39
N LEU A 72 5.06 -0.72 -1.67
CA LEU A 72 6.18 -1.01 -0.79
C LEU A 72 6.02 -0.29 0.56
N ALA A 73 6.25 -1.02 1.66
CA ALA A 73 6.43 -0.38 2.95
C ALA A 73 7.78 0.35 2.97
N TYR A 74 7.94 1.35 3.85
CA TYR A 74 9.19 2.10 3.99
C TYR A 74 10.42 1.19 4.14
N VAL A 75 10.29 0.15 4.96
CA VAL A 75 11.39 -0.80 5.21
C VAL A 75 11.74 -1.64 3.99
N ASP A 76 10.78 -1.93 3.12
CA ASP A 76 11.01 -2.68 1.88
C ASP A 76 11.62 -1.74 0.83
N LEU A 77 11.11 -0.50 0.71
CA LEU A 77 11.66 0.53 -0.20
C LEU A 77 13.15 0.78 0.08
N GLN A 78 13.50 1.01 1.35
CA GLN A 78 14.89 1.30 1.73
C GLN A 78 15.82 0.10 1.53
N ALA A 79 15.25 -1.10 1.41
CA ALA A 79 15.94 -2.36 1.25
C ALA A 79 15.89 -2.90 -0.19
N LEU A 80 15.38 -2.12 -1.14
CA LEU A 80 15.26 -2.51 -2.53
C LEU A 80 16.63 -2.37 -3.21
N HIS A 81 17.11 -3.45 -3.82
CA HIS A 81 18.37 -3.49 -4.56
C HIS A 81 18.07 -3.64 -6.07
N PRO A 82 18.98 -3.21 -6.96
CA PRO A 82 18.77 -3.32 -8.41
C PRO A 82 18.46 -4.75 -8.88
N GLU A 83 18.98 -5.77 -8.21
CA GLU A 83 18.77 -7.18 -8.51
C GLU A 83 17.34 -7.66 -8.22
N ASP A 84 16.59 -6.92 -7.39
CA ASP A 84 15.17 -7.17 -7.13
C ASP A 84 14.27 -6.74 -8.30
N ILE A 85 14.83 -6.00 -9.26
CA ILE A 85 14.13 -5.53 -10.47
C ILE A 85 14.36 -6.54 -11.58
N VAL A 86 13.30 -7.26 -11.94
CA VAL A 86 13.33 -8.37 -12.88
C VAL A 86 12.40 -8.14 -14.06
N ILE A 87 12.71 -8.73 -15.21
CA ILE A 87 11.81 -8.72 -16.37
C ILE A 87 10.70 -9.76 -16.17
N GLY A 88 9.45 -9.34 -16.29
CA GLY A 88 8.27 -10.18 -16.22
C GLY A 88 8.00 -10.96 -17.50
N LEU A 89 7.01 -11.87 -17.45
CA LEU A 89 6.56 -12.63 -18.62
C LEU A 89 5.93 -11.73 -19.70
N ASP A 90 5.42 -10.58 -19.27
CA ASP A 90 4.89 -9.48 -20.08
C ASP A 90 5.98 -8.57 -20.67
N ARG A 91 7.26 -8.89 -20.45
CA ARG A 91 8.43 -8.08 -20.83
C ARG A 91 8.50 -6.71 -20.14
N MET A 92 7.71 -6.49 -19.08
CA MET A 92 7.76 -5.28 -18.26
C MET A 92 8.73 -5.48 -17.10
N LEU A 93 9.17 -4.39 -16.46
CA LEU A 93 9.93 -4.46 -15.22
C LEU A 93 9.00 -4.77 -14.03
N TRP A 94 9.45 -5.63 -13.13
CA TRP A 94 8.74 -6.01 -11.90
C TRP A 94 9.70 -5.96 -10.72
N ILE A 95 9.17 -5.56 -9.56
CA ILE A 95 9.81 -5.80 -8.27
C ILE A 95 9.46 -7.22 -7.83
N SER A 96 10.47 -8.02 -7.51
CA SER A 96 10.29 -9.37 -6.97
C SER A 96 11.18 -9.54 -5.74
N ASN A 97 10.60 -9.55 -4.54
CA ASN A 97 11.35 -9.70 -3.30
C ASN A 97 10.45 -10.31 -2.20
N VAL A 98 10.96 -10.41 -0.98
CA VAL A 98 10.29 -10.91 0.21
C VAL A 98 10.08 -9.75 1.20
N ARG A 99 8.86 -9.61 1.71
CA ARG A 99 8.48 -8.58 2.70
C ARG A 99 9.32 -8.75 3.97
N ARG A 100 10.04 -7.71 4.38
CA ARG A 100 10.92 -7.82 5.57
C ARG A 100 10.18 -8.08 6.87
N LYS A 101 8.95 -7.57 7.00
CA LYS A 101 8.16 -7.71 8.23
C LYS A 101 7.54 -9.09 8.41
N SER A 102 7.12 -9.73 7.32
CA SER A 102 6.31 -10.96 7.36
C SER A 102 6.98 -12.17 6.72
N GLY A 103 8.10 -11.99 6.00
CA GLY A 103 8.74 -13.05 5.23
C GLY A 103 7.93 -13.52 4.02
N GLN A 104 6.86 -12.80 3.65
CA GLN A 104 6.01 -13.21 2.52
C GLN A 104 6.59 -12.73 1.20
N PRO A 105 6.70 -13.60 0.18
CA PRO A 105 7.11 -13.17 -1.15
C PRO A 105 6.05 -12.23 -1.74
N PHE A 106 6.52 -11.28 -2.54
CA PHE A 106 5.64 -10.37 -3.27
C PHE A 106 6.25 -10.07 -4.64
N LYS A 107 5.37 -9.81 -5.62
CA LYS A 107 5.75 -9.37 -6.95
C LYS A 107 4.83 -8.24 -7.39
N VAL A 108 5.38 -7.12 -7.84
CA VAL A 108 4.60 -5.93 -8.26
C VAL A 108 5.20 -5.35 -9.54
N PRO A 109 4.40 -5.05 -10.57
CA PRO A 109 4.93 -4.43 -11.79
C PRO A 109 5.39 -2.98 -11.51
N LEU A 110 6.45 -2.55 -12.18
CA LEU A 110 6.81 -1.13 -12.25
C LEU A 110 5.88 -0.46 -13.26
N LEU A 111 4.81 0.14 -12.75
CA LEU A 111 3.92 1.00 -13.53
C LEU A 111 4.67 2.25 -14.05
N PRO A 112 4.18 2.93 -15.11
CA PRO A 112 4.93 4.02 -15.77
C PRO A 112 5.49 5.09 -14.82
N VAL A 113 4.69 5.59 -13.88
CA VAL A 113 5.15 6.60 -12.90
C VAL A 113 6.24 6.06 -11.97
N ALA A 114 6.10 4.81 -11.50
CA ALA A 114 7.13 4.17 -10.67
C ALA A 114 8.40 3.90 -11.47
N HIS A 115 8.26 3.56 -12.75
CA HIS A 115 9.35 3.34 -13.68
C HIS A 115 10.17 4.63 -13.85
N GLU A 116 9.53 5.76 -14.17
CA GLU A 116 10.21 7.05 -14.30
C GLU A 116 11.01 7.43 -13.05
N ILE A 117 10.41 7.27 -11.86
CA ILE A 117 11.09 7.54 -10.59
C ILE A 117 12.28 6.60 -10.37
N PHE A 118 12.13 5.31 -10.67
CA PHE A 118 13.24 4.37 -10.57
C PHE A 118 14.42 4.79 -11.46
N PHE A 119 14.16 5.10 -12.74
CA PHE A 119 15.20 5.51 -13.69
C PHE A 119 15.84 6.85 -13.32
N LYS A 120 15.10 7.77 -12.69
CA LYS A 120 15.64 9.02 -12.17
C LYS A 120 16.75 8.80 -11.12
N TYR A 121 16.61 7.77 -10.27
CA TYR A 121 17.51 7.53 -9.14
C TYR A 121 18.47 6.34 -9.30
N GLN A 122 18.35 5.55 -10.37
CA GLN A 122 19.15 4.33 -10.58
C GLN A 122 20.68 4.61 -10.57
N ASN A 123 21.09 5.78 -11.05
CA ASN A 123 22.50 6.19 -11.14
C ASN A 123 22.89 7.22 -10.07
N ASP A 124 22.05 7.47 -9.06
CA ASP A 124 22.35 8.41 -7.99
C ASP A 124 23.54 7.89 -7.16
N PRO A 125 24.63 8.66 -6.98
CA PRO A 125 25.81 8.22 -6.23
C PRO A 125 25.51 7.75 -4.81
N ARG A 126 24.48 8.33 -4.16
CA ARG A 126 24.04 7.97 -2.80
C ARG A 126 23.38 6.59 -2.76
N SER A 127 22.69 6.22 -3.84
CA SER A 127 22.06 4.90 -4.05
C SER A 127 23.14 3.85 -4.33
N LEU A 128 24.03 4.14 -5.29
CA LEU A 128 25.09 3.23 -5.75
C LEU A 128 26.05 2.85 -4.62
N LYS A 129 26.46 3.80 -3.77
CA LYS A 129 27.36 3.54 -2.62
C LYS A 129 26.82 2.47 -1.65
N ARG A 130 25.52 2.23 -1.65
CA ARG A 130 24.83 1.29 -0.75
C ARG A 130 24.29 0.05 -1.48
N ASN A 131 24.54 -0.07 -2.78
CA ASN A 131 23.87 -1.03 -3.67
C ASN A 131 22.33 -1.01 -3.52
N ALA A 132 21.71 0.17 -3.46
CA ALA A 132 20.26 0.28 -3.34
C ALA A 132 19.67 1.02 -4.54
N CYS A 133 18.37 0.86 -4.80
CA CYS A 133 17.70 1.60 -5.87
C CYS A 133 17.50 3.09 -5.55
N PHE A 134 17.48 3.45 -4.25
CA PHE A 134 17.13 4.80 -3.80
C PHE A 134 18.07 5.34 -2.73
N PRO A 135 18.26 6.68 -2.66
CA PRO A 135 19.00 7.31 -1.59
C PRO A 135 18.34 7.04 -0.23
N LYS A 136 19.18 6.89 0.81
CA LYS A 136 18.68 6.60 2.15
C LYS A 136 18.05 7.83 2.79
N PHE A 137 16.87 7.68 3.34
CA PHE A 137 16.20 8.71 4.15
C PHE A 137 15.61 8.07 5.42
N SER A 138 15.69 8.74 6.57
CA SER A 138 15.13 8.18 7.81
C SER A 138 13.60 8.26 7.79
N ALA A 139 12.92 7.29 8.40
CA ALA A 139 11.46 7.26 8.48
C ALA A 139 10.90 8.54 9.12
N GLN A 140 11.58 9.07 10.15
CA GLN A 140 11.22 10.30 10.82
C GLN A 140 11.26 11.49 9.87
N LYS A 141 12.36 11.64 9.09
CA LYS A 141 12.49 12.74 8.13
C LYS A 141 11.50 12.61 6.97
N ILE A 142 11.29 11.41 6.44
CA ILE A 142 10.26 11.18 5.41
C ILE A 142 8.90 11.64 5.91
N ASN A 143 8.48 11.21 7.10
CA ASN A 143 7.17 11.59 7.63
C ASN A 143 7.08 13.08 7.99
N SER A 144 8.20 13.73 8.35
CA SER A 144 8.23 15.18 8.55
C SER A 144 7.98 15.90 7.24
N TYR A 145 8.81 15.65 6.23
CA TYR A 145 8.70 16.31 4.92
C TYR A 145 7.39 15.98 4.22
N LEU A 146 6.86 14.77 4.41
CA LEU A 146 5.56 14.41 3.83
C LEU A 146 4.40 15.24 4.41
N LYS A 147 4.50 15.72 5.66
CA LYS A 147 3.50 16.65 6.22
C LYS A 147 3.61 18.02 5.58
N ASP A 148 4.84 18.48 5.36
CA ASP A 148 5.12 19.76 4.70
C ASP A 148 4.59 19.72 3.26
N ILE A 149 4.93 18.66 2.51
CA ILE A 149 4.44 18.40 1.14
C ILE A 149 2.91 18.28 1.10
N ALA A 150 2.29 17.60 2.06
CA ALA A 150 0.83 17.50 2.13
C ALA A 150 0.17 18.87 2.34
N THR A 151 0.78 19.72 3.18
CA THR A 151 0.30 21.09 3.43
C THR A 151 0.41 21.93 2.16
N GLU A 152 1.55 21.86 1.47
CA GLU A 152 1.80 22.59 0.22
C GLU A 152 0.89 22.12 -0.92
N ALA A 153 0.56 20.83 -0.97
CA ALA A 153 -0.39 20.24 -1.91
C ALA A 153 -1.87 20.49 -1.56
N GLY A 154 -2.16 21.21 -0.45
CA GLY A 154 -3.53 21.49 -0.02
C GLY A 154 -4.30 20.27 0.48
N ILE A 155 -3.61 19.23 0.95
CA ILE A 155 -4.21 17.96 1.36
C ILE A 155 -4.46 17.98 2.88
N PRO A 156 -5.71 17.97 3.35
CA PRO A 156 -6.04 18.11 4.78
C PRO A 156 -5.84 16.80 5.58
N LYS A 157 -5.00 15.88 5.08
CA LYS A 157 -4.76 14.56 5.67
C LYS A 157 -3.40 14.54 6.34
N ASN A 158 -3.33 13.98 7.55
CA ASN A 158 -2.05 13.72 8.19
C ASN A 158 -1.35 12.52 7.54
N LEU A 159 -0.52 12.78 6.54
CA LEU A 159 0.16 11.75 5.78
C LEU A 159 1.38 11.21 6.53
N THR A 160 1.51 9.89 6.50
CA THR A 160 2.74 9.18 6.81
C THR A 160 3.05 8.26 5.64
N TYR A 161 4.28 7.77 5.54
CA TYR A 161 4.66 6.87 4.45
C TYR A 161 3.76 5.62 4.36
N TYR A 162 3.14 5.20 5.47
CA TYR A 162 2.20 4.07 5.45
C TYR A 162 0.98 4.30 4.55
N ALA A 163 0.57 5.57 4.34
CA ALA A 163 -0.51 5.93 3.44
C ALA A 163 -0.20 5.50 1.99
N ALA A 164 1.07 5.48 1.57
CA ALA A 164 1.45 5.08 0.22
C ALA A 164 0.96 3.67 -0.13
N ARG A 165 1.12 2.73 0.80
CA ARG A 165 0.66 1.36 0.61
C ARG A 165 -0.86 1.24 0.57
N HIS A 166 -1.57 2.07 1.34
CA HIS A 166 -3.03 2.12 1.26
C HIS A 166 -3.48 2.71 -0.06
N THR A 167 -2.88 3.82 -0.51
CA THR A 167 -3.14 4.45 -1.81
C THR A 167 -2.90 3.48 -2.97
N PHE A 168 -1.84 2.67 -2.91
CA PHE A 168 -1.62 1.61 -3.91
C PHE A 168 -2.78 0.62 -3.96
N ALA A 169 -3.18 0.11 -2.79
CA ALA A 169 -4.21 -0.90 -2.68
C ALA A 169 -5.59 -0.37 -3.08
N THR A 170 -5.93 0.86 -2.69
CA THR A 170 -7.24 1.45 -2.99
C THR A 170 -7.25 2.10 -4.36
N THR A 171 -6.52 3.20 -4.49
CA THR A 171 -6.69 4.19 -5.56
C THR A 171 -6.02 3.74 -6.83
N VAL A 172 -4.81 3.16 -6.74
CA VAL A 172 -4.07 2.73 -7.93
C VAL A 172 -4.62 1.40 -8.46
N THR A 173 -5.03 0.47 -7.58
CA THR A 173 -5.40 -0.90 -8.00
C THR A 173 -6.89 -1.21 -7.90
N LEU A 174 -7.48 -1.31 -6.70
CA LEU A 174 -8.87 -1.73 -6.53
C LEU A 174 -9.86 -0.82 -7.29
N SER A 175 -9.68 0.50 -7.22
CA SER A 175 -10.50 1.49 -7.94
C SER A 175 -10.35 1.39 -9.46
N ASN A 176 -9.23 0.85 -9.96
CA ASN A 176 -8.97 0.63 -11.39
C ASN A 176 -9.24 -0.82 -11.82
N GLY A 177 -10.11 -1.53 -11.10
CA GLY A 177 -10.61 -2.82 -11.55
C GLY A 177 -9.72 -4.03 -11.22
N VAL A 178 -8.56 -3.85 -10.58
CA VAL A 178 -7.70 -4.97 -10.22
C VAL A 178 -8.39 -5.88 -9.18
N PRO A 179 -8.42 -7.22 -9.37
CA PRO A 179 -9.01 -8.14 -8.41
C PRO A 179 -8.31 -8.11 -7.04
N ILE A 180 -9.07 -8.28 -5.96
CA ILE A 180 -8.56 -8.19 -4.59
C ILE A 180 -7.50 -9.26 -4.30
N GLU A 181 -7.60 -10.42 -4.94
CA GLU A 181 -6.65 -11.53 -4.84
C GLU A 181 -5.29 -11.12 -5.41
N SER A 182 -5.30 -10.47 -6.59
CA SER A 182 -4.10 -9.93 -7.23
C SER A 182 -3.47 -8.84 -6.37
N VAL A 183 -4.27 -7.92 -5.82
CA VAL A 183 -3.79 -6.87 -4.90
C VAL A 183 -3.19 -7.50 -3.64
N SER A 184 -3.84 -8.52 -3.07
CA SER A 184 -3.34 -9.23 -1.90
C SER A 184 -1.98 -9.90 -2.15
N LYS A 185 -1.79 -10.51 -3.32
CA LYS A 185 -0.53 -11.12 -3.74
C LYS A 185 0.57 -10.08 -3.97
N MET A 186 0.24 -8.96 -4.62
CA MET A 186 1.15 -7.82 -4.82
C MET A 186 1.60 -7.19 -3.48
N LEU A 187 0.70 -7.10 -2.52
CA LEU A 187 1.03 -6.62 -1.18
C LEU A 187 1.79 -7.68 -0.35
N GLY A 188 1.77 -8.96 -0.71
CA GLY A 188 2.37 -10.02 0.10
C GLY A 188 1.62 -10.25 1.42
N HIS A 189 0.29 -10.19 1.38
CA HIS A 189 -0.56 -10.50 2.53
C HIS A 189 -0.80 -12.02 2.61
N SER A 190 -0.54 -12.60 3.78
CA SER A 190 -0.77 -14.04 4.02
C SER A 190 -2.25 -14.41 4.14
N LYS A 191 -3.12 -13.44 4.43
CA LYS A 191 -4.57 -13.63 4.54
C LYS A 191 -5.30 -12.54 3.75
N LEU A 192 -6.25 -12.95 2.91
CA LEU A 192 -7.13 -12.04 2.17
C LEU A 192 -7.89 -11.07 3.10
N THR A 193 -8.19 -11.48 4.33
CA THR A 193 -8.82 -10.62 5.36
C THR A 193 -8.05 -9.34 5.64
N THR A 194 -6.73 -9.34 5.38
CA THR A 194 -5.89 -8.14 5.54
C THR A 194 -6.13 -7.13 4.43
N THR A 195 -6.46 -7.61 3.22
CA THR A 195 -6.80 -6.78 2.06
C THR A 195 -8.27 -6.36 2.10
N GLN A 196 -9.15 -7.15 2.74
CA GLN A 196 -10.55 -6.80 2.95
C GLN A 196 -10.78 -5.56 3.84
N ILE A 197 -9.74 -5.02 4.47
CA ILE A 197 -9.84 -3.72 5.15
C ILE A 197 -10.23 -2.58 4.19
N TYR A 198 -10.07 -2.79 2.88
CA TYR A 198 -10.50 -1.87 1.82
C TYR A 198 -11.91 -2.15 1.29
N ALA A 199 -12.74 -2.91 2.03
CA ALA A 199 -14.08 -3.35 1.61
C ALA A 199 -14.95 -2.23 1.01
N LYS A 200 -14.92 -1.02 1.57
CA LYS A 200 -15.70 0.12 1.02
C LYS A 200 -15.39 0.42 -0.45
N VAL A 201 -14.14 0.26 -0.88
CA VAL A 201 -13.74 0.45 -2.28
C VAL A 201 -14.26 -0.71 -3.14
N VAL A 202 -14.29 -1.92 -2.58
CA VAL A 202 -14.86 -3.11 -3.23
C VAL A 202 -16.37 -2.95 -3.43
N ASP A 203 -17.08 -2.36 -2.47
CA ASP A 203 -18.53 -2.14 -2.56
C ASP A 203 -18.90 -1.16 -3.69
N VAL A 204 -18.15 -0.05 -3.82
CA VAL A 204 -18.33 0.90 -4.93
C VAL A 204 -18.09 0.22 -6.27
N LYS A 205 -17.04 -0.61 -6.35
CA LYS A 205 -16.71 -1.38 -7.55
C LYS A 205 -17.80 -2.39 -7.92
N LEU A 206 -18.39 -3.08 -6.93
CA LEU A 206 -19.44 -4.08 -7.16
C LEU A 206 -20.61 -3.48 -7.94
N SER A 207 -21.02 -2.25 -7.62
CA SER A 207 -22.07 -1.55 -8.36
C SER A 207 -21.68 -1.30 -9.82
N SER A 208 -20.46 -0.83 -10.06
CA SER A 208 -19.94 -0.59 -11.42
C SER A 208 -19.83 -1.89 -12.23
N ASP A 209 -19.32 -2.96 -11.63
CA ASP A 209 -19.19 -4.28 -12.25
C ASP A 209 -20.58 -4.85 -12.63
N MET A 210 -21.59 -4.65 -11.79
CA MET A 210 -22.98 -5.06 -12.08
C MET A 210 -23.63 -4.23 -13.18
N MET A 211 -23.31 -2.94 -13.26
CA MET A 211 -23.76 -2.10 -14.37
C MET A 211 -23.16 -2.56 -15.70
N LEU A 212 -21.85 -2.87 -15.73
CA LEU A 212 -21.19 -3.41 -16.92
C LEU A 212 -21.79 -4.76 -17.34
N LEU A 213 -22.02 -5.67 -16.39
CA LEU A 213 -22.67 -6.96 -16.67
C LEU A 213 -24.09 -6.77 -17.22
N LYS A 214 -24.89 -5.90 -16.60
CA LYS A 214 -26.25 -5.59 -17.06
C LYS A 214 -26.23 -5.12 -18.52
N ASN A 215 -25.34 -4.18 -18.85
CA ASN A 215 -25.20 -3.64 -20.22
C ASN A 215 -24.81 -4.72 -21.22
N LYS A 216 -23.88 -5.62 -20.84
CA LYS A 216 -23.45 -6.74 -21.68
C LYS A 216 -24.60 -7.71 -21.95
N LEU A 217 -25.36 -8.06 -20.92
CA LEU A 217 -26.50 -8.98 -21.04
C LEU A 217 -27.68 -8.35 -21.82
N SER A 218 -27.92 -7.05 -21.67
CA SER A 218 -28.95 -6.34 -22.43
C SER A 218 -28.59 -6.15 -23.91
N GLY A 219 -27.31 -5.87 -24.22
CA GLY A 219 -26.83 -5.76 -25.60
C GLY A 219 -26.93 -7.09 -26.35
N SER A 220 -26.55 -8.20 -25.72
CA SER A 220 -26.72 -9.54 -26.31
C SER A 220 -28.19 -9.95 -26.50
N ALA A 221 -29.11 -9.40 -25.70
CA ALA A 221 -30.55 -9.65 -25.86
C ALA A 221 -31.18 -8.87 -27.02
N GLU A 222 -30.64 -7.70 -27.39
CA GLU A 222 -31.08 -6.95 -28.57
C GLU A 222 -30.53 -7.54 -29.88
N GLU A 223 -29.29 -8.04 -29.88
CA GLU A 223 -28.70 -8.73 -31.03
C GLU A 223 -29.45 -10.03 -31.34
N ALA A 224 -29.83 -10.81 -30.33
CA ALA A 224 -30.63 -12.03 -30.50
C ALA A 224 -32.05 -11.75 -31.04
N LYS A 225 -32.60 -10.55 -30.85
CA LYS A 225 -33.91 -10.14 -31.39
C LYS A 225 -33.86 -9.58 -32.81
N LYS A 226 -32.69 -9.15 -33.29
CA LYS A 226 -32.49 -8.65 -34.67
C LYS A 226 -32.14 -9.76 -35.68
N SER A 227 -31.84 -10.96 -35.20
CA SER A 227 -31.53 -12.15 -36.02
C SER A 227 -32.73 -13.09 -36.25
N ILE A 228 -33.94 -12.65 -35.90
CA ILE A 228 -35.23 -13.31 -36.17
C ILE A 228 -36.03 -12.39 -37.09
#